data_AF-A0A9P6S2X0-F1
#
_entry.id   AF-A0A9P6S2X0-F1
#
_cell.length_a   1.000
_cell.length_b   1.000
_cell.length_c   1.000
_cell.angle_alpha   90.00
_cell.angle_beta   90.00
_cell.angle_gamma   90.00
#
_symmetry.space_group_name_H-M   'P 1'
#
loop_
_entity.id
_entity.type
_entity.pdbx_description
1 polymer ?
#
loop_
_entity_poly.entity_id
_entity_poly.type
_entity_poly.pdbx_seq_one_letter_code
_entity_poly.pdbx_strand_id
1 'polypeptide(L)'
;MAHAFPLPTECLYLVIRHLAVADEPDSNTLATLLRVSKYVHSVTLPILYEDPFRFVQDQFGRPSQNLEILPRLLKLIRLLLFSLPEGQVIADILRAAYLQAPTDQDNTFAPEPPFFPYYKLVTNINFRRYLLEEISVNIQDQDLQVVMVKAAARELCSELIWSLCEANAGRIKNLTIPIMDISRYVSMIPRLKVLSKSVPPLIKPTALNDQNWIQFAAKPQETDLSLVKSIGASPFMSSIGKLRPFFQPAFGRQINDVALAFGTTLKDIRASGDRWRELTDVEKQLRFSVGEDEPCWEVPQLSNFVIKMNCILIRIHPDIISGCRRLTRIFIRDPREEYRLDEVARWTPAELPELISLYIEGTPAICFDPDTLKSTLNFETMEMTMNTTRAASP
;
A
#
# COMPACT_ATOMS: atom_id res chain seq x y z
N MET A 1 42.00 -1.89 -37.06
CA MET A 1 40.52 -2.01 -37.05
C MET A 1 39.96 -0.61 -37.23
N ALA A 2 39.34 -0.34 -38.37
CA ALA A 2 38.92 1.00 -38.77
C ALA A 2 37.79 1.53 -37.87
N HIS A 3 37.92 2.78 -37.42
CA HIS A 3 36.88 3.50 -36.69
C HIS A 3 35.68 3.70 -37.62
N ALA A 4 34.64 2.86 -37.47
CA ALA A 4 33.51 2.77 -38.40
C ALA A 4 32.51 3.95 -38.35
N PHE A 5 32.92 5.09 -37.78
CA PHE A 5 32.14 6.33 -37.82
C PHE A 5 33.09 7.49 -38.14
N PRO A 6 32.96 8.14 -39.31
CA PRO A 6 33.85 9.23 -39.72
C PRO A 6 33.54 10.57 -39.04
N LEU A 7 32.47 10.64 -38.25
CA LEU A 7 32.03 11.86 -37.59
C LEU A 7 32.73 12.04 -36.25
N PRO A 8 33.30 13.23 -35.94
CA PRO A 8 33.71 13.58 -34.59
C PRO A 8 32.54 13.47 -33.59
N THR A 9 32.86 13.13 -32.35
CA THR A 9 31.89 12.87 -31.27
C THR A 9 31.01 14.09 -31.01
N GLU A 10 31.59 15.27 -31.13
CA GLU A 10 30.95 16.57 -30.94
C GLU A 10 29.89 16.83 -32.01
N CYS A 11 30.19 16.50 -33.28
CA CYS A 11 29.23 16.62 -34.37
C CYS A 11 28.07 15.65 -34.18
N LEU A 12 28.37 14.42 -33.76
CA LEU A 12 27.35 13.40 -33.52
C LEU A 12 26.44 13.80 -32.34
N TYR A 13 27.02 14.36 -31.28
CA TYR A 13 26.29 14.89 -30.13
C TYR A 13 25.34 16.01 -30.55
N LEU A 14 25.80 16.96 -31.36
CA LEU A 14 24.96 18.05 -31.87
C LEU A 14 23.79 17.54 -32.71
N VAL A 15 24.03 16.59 -33.62
CA VAL A 15 22.96 15.97 -34.42
C VAL A 15 21.93 15.30 -33.54
N ILE A 16 22.36 14.44 -32.60
CA ILE A 16 21.43 13.72 -31.71
C ILE A 16 20.68 14.70 -30.79
N ARG A 17 21.35 15.75 -30.29
CA ARG A 17 20.71 16.78 -29.46
C ARG A 17 19.67 17.54 -30.25
N HIS A 18 19.94 17.86 -31.52
CA HIS A 18 18.98 18.54 -32.38
C HIS A 18 17.74 17.67 -32.66
N LEU A 19 17.95 16.36 -32.88
CA LEU A 19 16.86 15.38 -33.00
C LEU A 19 16.07 15.26 -31.69
N ALA A 20 16.75 15.31 -30.55
CA ALA A 20 16.09 15.27 -29.25
C ALA A 20 15.30 16.54 -28.97
N VAL A 21 15.72 17.73 -29.41
CA VAL A 21 15.10 19.03 -29.10
C VAL A 21 14.03 19.46 -30.13
N ALA A 22 13.89 18.77 -31.26
CA ALA A 22 12.87 19.06 -32.27
C ALA A 22 11.43 19.11 -31.69
N ASP A 23 10.54 19.86 -32.35
CA ASP A 23 9.16 20.12 -31.92
C ASP A 23 8.33 18.85 -31.70
N GLU A 24 8.71 17.74 -32.36
CA GLU A 24 8.17 16.40 -32.11
C GLU A 24 9.33 15.43 -31.84
N PRO A 25 9.74 15.26 -30.56
CA PRO A 25 10.84 14.38 -30.22
C PRO A 25 10.40 12.92 -30.36
N ASP A 26 10.74 12.29 -31.48
CA ASP A 26 10.44 10.87 -31.68
C ASP A 26 11.32 9.99 -30.79
N SER A 27 10.73 9.56 -29.67
CA SER A 27 11.33 8.59 -28.76
C SER A 27 11.80 7.30 -29.45
N ASN A 28 11.16 6.90 -30.56
CA ASN A 28 11.55 5.71 -31.31
C ASN A 28 12.85 5.95 -32.09
N THR A 29 13.05 7.15 -32.64
CA THR A 29 14.30 7.55 -33.31
C THR A 29 15.48 7.48 -32.35
N LEU A 30 15.35 8.03 -31.14
CA LEU A 30 16.43 7.96 -30.13
C LEU A 30 16.65 6.54 -29.60
N ALA A 31 15.57 5.77 -29.39
CA ALA A 31 15.68 4.36 -29.01
C ALA A 31 16.34 3.50 -30.11
N THR A 32 16.13 3.85 -31.38
CA THR A 32 16.77 3.20 -32.52
C THR A 32 18.25 3.55 -32.58
N LEU A 33 18.62 4.80 -32.33
CA LEU A 33 20.02 5.25 -32.27
C LEU A 33 20.84 4.51 -31.21
N LEU A 34 20.23 4.18 -30.05
CA LEU A 34 20.87 3.35 -29.02
C LEU A 34 21.25 1.94 -29.49
N ARG A 35 20.66 1.44 -30.59
CA ARG A 35 20.89 0.10 -31.16
C ARG A 35 21.89 0.08 -32.31
N VAL A 36 22.27 1.24 -32.87
CA VAL A 36 23.07 1.33 -34.10
C VAL A 36 24.53 0.88 -33.88
N SER A 37 25.20 1.43 -32.87
CA SER A 37 26.58 1.04 -32.53
C SER A 37 26.93 1.47 -31.10
N LYS A 38 27.97 0.86 -30.51
CA LYS A 38 28.48 1.27 -29.18
C LYS A 38 28.91 2.74 -29.14
N TYR A 39 29.44 3.25 -30.25
CA TYR A 39 29.86 4.65 -30.37
C TYR A 39 28.67 5.60 -30.35
N VAL A 40 27.65 5.37 -31.19
CA VAL A 40 26.41 6.17 -31.20
C VAL A 40 25.71 6.08 -29.84
N HIS A 41 25.61 4.88 -29.28
CA HIS A 41 25.05 4.64 -27.95
C HIS A 41 25.70 5.52 -26.87
N SER A 42 27.04 5.60 -26.84
CA SER A 42 27.76 6.41 -25.84
C SER A 42 27.47 7.91 -25.92
N VAL A 43 27.06 8.41 -27.10
CA VAL A 43 26.70 9.81 -27.33
C VAL A 43 25.20 10.06 -27.11
N THR A 44 24.35 9.12 -27.49
CA THR A 44 22.88 9.23 -27.33
C THR A 44 22.47 9.13 -25.86
N LEU A 45 23.15 8.29 -25.08
CA LEU A 45 22.73 7.97 -23.72
C LEU A 45 22.74 9.20 -22.79
N PRO A 46 23.79 10.04 -22.72
CA PRO A 46 23.77 11.26 -21.91
C PRO A 46 22.62 12.22 -22.26
N ILE A 47 22.24 12.31 -23.55
CA ILE A 47 21.16 13.19 -24.02
C ILE A 47 19.79 12.68 -23.54
N LEU A 48 19.57 11.36 -23.58
CA LEU A 48 18.35 10.74 -23.05
C LEU A 48 18.22 10.89 -21.53
N TYR A 49 19.35 10.85 -20.81
CA TYR A 49 19.40 10.99 -19.36
C TYR A 49 19.46 12.45 -18.88
N GLU A 50 19.59 13.43 -19.78
CA GLU A 50 19.51 14.86 -19.43
C GLU A 50 18.09 15.23 -18.95
N ASP A 51 17.07 14.60 -19.52
CA ASP A 51 15.69 14.62 -19.04
C ASP A 51 15.00 13.27 -19.29
N PRO A 52 15.14 12.29 -18.38
CA PRO A 52 14.62 10.94 -18.57
C PRO A 52 13.09 10.88 -18.58
N PHE A 53 12.39 11.96 -18.21
CA PHE A 53 10.94 12.02 -18.16
C PHE A 53 10.31 12.71 -19.36
N ARG A 54 11.12 13.34 -20.23
CA ARG A 54 10.61 14.11 -21.36
C ARG A 54 9.61 13.33 -22.23
N PHE A 55 9.95 12.09 -22.59
CA PHE A 55 9.09 11.23 -23.43
C PHE A 55 7.84 10.74 -22.72
N VAL A 56 7.85 10.77 -21.38
CA VAL A 56 6.70 10.40 -20.57
C VAL A 56 5.68 11.56 -20.56
N GLN A 57 6.15 12.81 -20.65
CA GLN A 57 5.27 13.99 -20.69
C GLN A 57 4.40 14.03 -21.95
N ASP A 58 4.97 13.75 -23.12
CA ASP A 58 4.23 13.73 -24.39
C ASP A 58 3.16 12.63 -24.44
N GLN A 59 3.39 11.49 -23.80
CA GLN A 59 2.44 10.38 -23.81
C GLN A 59 1.25 10.59 -22.86
N PHE A 60 1.40 11.43 -21.82
CA PHE A 60 0.33 11.69 -20.85
C PHE A 60 -0.84 12.49 -21.41
N GLY A 61 -0.69 13.13 -22.58
CA GLY A 61 -1.77 13.83 -23.28
C GLY A 61 -2.86 12.91 -23.85
N ARG A 62 -2.70 11.57 -23.77
CA ARG A 62 -3.67 10.59 -24.31
C ARG A 62 -4.18 9.64 -23.21
N PRO A 63 -5.44 9.78 -22.73
CA PRO A 63 -5.93 9.12 -21.51
C PRO A 63 -5.93 7.58 -21.57
N SER A 64 -6.08 6.98 -22.74
CA SER A 64 -6.20 5.52 -22.90
C SER A 64 -4.89 4.73 -22.83
N GLN A 65 -3.72 5.38 -22.95
CA GLN A 65 -2.41 4.71 -22.96
C GLN A 65 -1.66 4.82 -21.61
N ASN A 66 -2.20 5.58 -20.66
CA ASN A 66 -1.50 5.98 -19.43
C ASN A 66 -1.21 4.83 -18.46
N LEU A 67 -2.02 3.77 -18.44
CA LEU A 67 -1.84 2.66 -17.49
C LEU A 67 -0.64 1.76 -17.82
N GLU A 68 -0.26 1.61 -19.09
CA GLU A 68 0.88 0.78 -19.50
C GLU A 68 2.24 1.47 -19.32
N ILE A 69 2.25 2.80 -19.24
CA ILE A 69 3.46 3.62 -19.10
C ILE A 69 3.96 3.58 -17.65
N LEU A 70 3.06 3.46 -16.67
CA LEU A 70 3.38 3.54 -15.25
C LEU A 70 4.40 2.48 -14.78
N PRO A 71 4.31 1.19 -15.15
CA PRO A 71 5.34 0.21 -14.81
C PRO A 71 6.70 0.51 -15.43
N ARG A 72 6.73 1.11 -16.63
CA ARG A 72 7.97 1.51 -17.31
C ARG A 72 8.62 2.70 -16.61
N LEU A 73 7.80 3.68 -16.21
CA LEU A 73 8.21 4.85 -15.44
C LEU A 73 8.78 4.44 -14.07
N LEU A 74 8.10 3.56 -13.34
CA LEU A 74 8.59 3.05 -12.06
C LEU A 74 9.90 2.26 -12.19
N LYS A 75 10.07 1.49 -13.28
CA LYS A 75 11.34 0.80 -13.59
C LYS A 75 12.47 1.80 -13.86
N LEU A 76 12.20 2.85 -14.64
CA LEU A 76 13.19 3.89 -14.94
C LEU A 76 13.59 4.65 -13.67
N ILE A 77 12.60 5.05 -12.87
CA ILE A 77 12.80 5.66 -11.56
C ILE A 77 13.69 4.78 -10.67
N ARG A 78 13.36 3.49 -10.53
CA ARG A 78 14.17 2.56 -9.74
C ARG A 78 15.59 2.49 -10.28
N LEU A 79 15.77 2.35 -11.59
CA LEU A 79 17.09 2.27 -12.21
C LEU A 79 17.91 3.54 -11.97
N LEU A 80 17.29 4.72 -12.06
CA LEU A 80 17.93 6.01 -11.76
C LEU A 80 18.33 6.11 -10.28
N LEU A 81 17.45 5.69 -9.37
CA LEU A 81 17.74 5.65 -7.93
C LEU A 81 18.85 4.66 -7.57
N PHE A 82 18.87 3.49 -8.20
CA PHE A 82 19.93 2.48 -8.04
C PHE A 82 21.28 2.92 -8.61
N SER A 83 21.29 3.88 -9.55
CA SER A 83 22.51 4.40 -10.16
C SER A 83 23.14 5.56 -9.36
N LEU A 84 22.50 5.98 -8.26
CA LEU A 84 23.02 7.04 -7.40
C LEU A 84 24.22 6.55 -6.57
N PRO A 85 25.30 7.32 -6.46
CA PRO A 85 26.41 7.00 -5.55
C PRO A 85 25.90 6.93 -4.10
N GLU A 86 26.21 5.84 -3.41
CA GLU A 86 25.85 5.67 -2.00
C GLU A 86 26.40 6.82 -1.13
N GLY A 87 25.53 7.45 -0.33
CA GLY A 87 25.94 8.19 0.86
C GLY A 87 25.74 9.71 0.90
N GLN A 88 25.67 10.42 -0.24
CA GLN A 88 25.60 11.90 -0.22
C GLN A 88 24.55 12.50 -1.15
N VAL A 89 24.40 11.94 -2.36
CA VAL A 89 23.51 12.48 -3.39
C VAL A 89 22.03 12.38 -3.00
N ILE A 90 21.65 11.32 -2.28
CA ILE A 90 20.27 11.12 -1.82
C ILE A 90 19.85 12.20 -0.80
N ALA A 91 20.77 12.59 0.10
CA ALA A 91 20.49 13.62 1.10
C ALA A 91 20.37 15.03 0.47
N ASP A 92 21.14 15.31 -0.59
CA ASP A 92 21.08 16.59 -1.29
C ASP A 92 19.86 16.69 -2.22
N ILE A 93 19.47 15.59 -2.86
CA ILE A 93 18.20 15.45 -3.59
C ILE A 93 17.03 15.73 -2.63
N LEU A 94 17.06 15.19 -1.42
CA LEU A 94 16.03 15.46 -0.41
C LEU A 94 16.02 16.90 0.09
N ARG A 95 17.19 17.51 0.31
CA ARG A 95 17.26 18.93 0.71
C ARG A 95 16.66 19.83 -0.36
N ALA A 96 16.98 19.57 -1.63
CA ALA A 96 16.41 20.30 -2.75
C ALA A 96 14.90 20.05 -2.88
N ALA A 97 14.44 18.81 -2.66
CA ALA A 97 13.03 18.44 -2.84
C ALA A 97 12.12 18.93 -1.70
N TYR A 98 12.58 18.89 -0.44
CA TYR A 98 11.73 19.05 0.73
C TYR A 98 12.11 20.21 1.66
N LEU A 99 13.32 20.75 1.55
CA LEU A 99 13.85 21.74 2.50
C LEU A 99 14.18 23.09 1.86
N GLN A 100 14.11 23.23 0.54
CA GLN A 100 14.16 24.55 -0.08
C GLN A 100 12.82 25.26 0.16
N ALA A 101 12.84 26.31 0.98
CA ALA A 101 11.75 27.27 1.05
C ALA A 101 11.54 27.88 -0.35
N PRO A 102 10.30 28.26 -0.72
CA PRO A 102 10.05 28.93 -1.99
C PRO A 102 10.90 30.21 -2.02
N THR A 103 11.96 30.19 -2.82
CA THR A 103 12.70 31.41 -3.12
C THR A 103 11.78 32.27 -3.96
N ASP A 104 11.46 33.46 -3.46
CA ASP A 104 10.95 34.57 -4.28
C ASP A 104 11.81 34.62 -5.56
N GLN A 105 11.14 34.62 -6.71
CA GLN A 105 11.70 34.30 -8.03
C GLN A 105 12.75 35.30 -8.58
N ASP A 106 13.36 36.14 -7.75
CA ASP A 106 14.09 37.33 -8.20
C ASP A 106 15.63 37.26 -8.12
N ASN A 107 16.22 36.14 -7.71
CA ASN A 107 17.68 36.01 -7.71
C ASN A 107 18.22 35.22 -8.90
N THR A 108 18.56 35.96 -9.96
CA THR A 108 19.49 35.50 -11.01
C THR A 108 20.90 35.39 -10.42
N PHE A 109 21.64 34.33 -10.79
CA PHE A 109 23.04 34.02 -10.40
C PHE A 109 23.29 33.20 -9.12
N ALA A 110 22.51 32.15 -8.86
CA ALA A 110 23.04 31.02 -8.10
C ALA A 110 23.86 30.09 -9.02
N PRO A 111 25.07 29.64 -8.62
CA PRO A 111 25.85 28.69 -9.42
C PRO A 111 25.10 27.36 -9.55
N GLU A 112 25.07 26.80 -10.77
CA GLU A 112 24.40 25.52 -11.03
C GLU A 112 25.00 24.42 -10.13
N PRO A 113 24.18 23.68 -9.36
CA PRO A 113 24.68 22.63 -8.49
C PRO A 113 25.34 21.53 -9.33
N PRO A 114 26.37 20.84 -8.81
CA PRO A 114 27.18 19.85 -9.54
C PRO A 114 26.43 18.57 -9.98
N PHE A 115 25.09 18.53 -9.84
CA PHE A 115 24.23 17.38 -10.04
C PHE A 115 23.00 17.72 -10.93
N PHE A 116 23.23 18.45 -12.02
CA PHE A 116 22.23 18.98 -12.96
C PHE A 116 21.09 18.03 -13.39
N PRO A 117 21.31 16.75 -13.77
CA PRO A 117 20.21 15.86 -14.17
C PRO A 117 19.27 15.49 -13.01
N TYR A 118 19.77 15.49 -11.78
CA TYR A 118 19.00 15.17 -10.58
C TYR A 118 18.23 16.38 -10.05
N TYR A 119 18.76 17.60 -10.25
CA TYR A 119 18.05 18.82 -9.95
C TYR A 119 16.78 18.96 -10.81
N LYS A 120 16.85 18.64 -12.12
CA LYS A 120 15.68 18.59 -13.01
C LYS A 120 14.64 17.55 -12.59
N LEU A 121 15.07 16.37 -12.12
CA LEU A 121 14.17 15.36 -11.55
C LEU A 121 13.42 15.93 -10.33
N VAL A 122 14.13 16.57 -9.41
CA VAL A 122 13.57 17.17 -8.18
C VAL A 122 12.66 18.35 -8.48
N THR A 123 13.07 19.27 -9.36
CA THR A 123 12.24 20.42 -9.74
C THR A 123 11.02 19.99 -10.54
N ASN A 124 11.07 18.94 -11.36
CA ASN A 124 9.87 18.38 -11.99
C ASN A 124 8.89 17.76 -10.97
N ILE A 125 9.40 17.13 -9.92
CA ILE A 125 8.58 16.60 -8.82
C ILE A 125 7.93 17.76 -8.04
N ASN A 126 8.68 18.83 -7.74
CA ASN A 126 8.22 19.98 -6.96
C ASN A 126 7.31 20.93 -7.74
N PHE A 127 7.64 21.25 -8.99
CA PHE A 127 6.83 22.10 -9.88
C PHE A 127 5.42 21.50 -10.07
N ARG A 128 5.33 20.17 -10.21
CA ARG A 128 4.05 19.47 -10.30
C ARG A 128 3.29 19.44 -8.97
N ARG A 129 3.97 19.41 -7.83
CA ARG A 129 3.31 19.56 -6.52
C ARG A 129 2.60 20.91 -6.39
N TYR A 130 3.25 22.01 -6.83
CA TYR A 130 2.67 23.36 -6.79
C TYR A 130 1.53 23.56 -7.80
N LEU A 131 1.69 23.09 -9.04
CA LEU A 131 0.61 23.14 -10.04
C LEU A 131 -0.65 22.36 -9.60
N LEU A 132 -0.50 21.36 -8.74
CA LEU A 132 -1.60 20.52 -8.24
C LEU A 132 -2.36 21.14 -7.05
N GLU A 133 -1.80 22.13 -6.36
CA GLU A 133 -2.51 22.87 -5.30
C GLU A 133 -3.35 24.04 -5.88
N GLU A 134 -2.93 24.63 -7.01
CA GLU A 134 -3.69 25.70 -7.69
C GLU A 134 -4.85 25.19 -8.57
N ILE A 135 -4.79 23.96 -9.10
CA ILE A 135 -5.83 23.40 -9.99
C ILE A 135 -6.87 22.57 -9.18
N SER A 136 -7.36 23.11 -8.07
CA SER A 136 -8.47 22.51 -7.29
C SER A 136 -9.86 23.02 -7.71
N VAL A 137 -9.99 23.63 -8.88
CA VAL A 137 -11.29 24.06 -9.40
C VAL A 137 -11.45 23.59 -10.84
N ASN A 138 -12.24 22.52 -10.98
CA ASN A 138 -13.03 22.12 -12.15
C ASN A 138 -12.50 20.97 -13.06
N ILE A 139 -13.39 19.98 -13.28
CA ILE A 139 -13.52 19.01 -14.40
C ILE A 139 -12.95 17.57 -14.24
N GLN A 140 -13.81 16.63 -14.68
CA GLN A 140 -13.87 15.16 -14.58
C GLN A 140 -12.78 14.30 -15.27
N ASP A 141 -11.65 14.85 -15.72
CA ASP A 141 -10.58 14.05 -16.39
C ASP A 141 -9.15 14.32 -15.87
N GLN A 142 -8.97 15.35 -15.03
CA GLN A 142 -7.69 15.65 -14.38
C GLN A 142 -7.35 14.72 -13.20
N ASP A 143 -8.34 14.00 -12.67
CA ASP A 143 -8.19 13.16 -11.49
C ASP A 143 -7.19 12.02 -11.71
N LEU A 144 -7.10 11.42 -12.91
CA LEU A 144 -6.20 10.30 -13.15
C LEU A 144 -4.73 10.73 -13.17
N GLN A 145 -4.40 11.87 -13.78
CA GLN A 145 -3.03 12.39 -13.82
C GLN A 145 -2.56 12.84 -12.42
N VAL A 146 -3.41 13.55 -11.68
CA VAL A 146 -3.17 13.95 -10.28
C VAL A 146 -2.88 12.72 -9.42
N VAL A 147 -3.66 11.66 -9.62
CA VAL A 147 -3.53 10.38 -8.94
C VAL A 147 -2.24 9.66 -9.29
N MET A 148 -1.87 9.62 -10.57
CA MET A 148 -0.67 8.95 -11.04
C MET A 148 0.59 9.66 -10.59
N VAL A 149 0.62 11.00 -10.61
CA VAL A 149 1.73 11.80 -10.08
C VAL A 149 1.85 11.60 -8.57
N LYS A 150 0.74 11.59 -7.82
CA LYS A 150 0.74 11.28 -6.38
C LYS A 150 1.22 9.85 -6.09
N ALA A 151 0.81 8.87 -6.89
CA ALA A 151 1.25 7.48 -6.74
C ALA A 151 2.75 7.31 -7.08
N ALA A 152 3.22 7.93 -8.15
CA ALA A 152 4.63 7.90 -8.55
C ALA A 152 5.52 8.65 -7.55
N ALA A 153 5.12 9.83 -7.09
CA ALA A 153 5.80 10.56 -6.03
C ALA A 153 5.83 9.76 -4.73
N ARG A 154 4.76 9.02 -4.41
CA ARG A 154 4.72 8.15 -3.23
C ARG A 154 5.65 6.94 -3.36
N GLU A 155 5.66 6.24 -4.49
CA GLU A 155 6.61 5.14 -4.71
C GLU A 155 8.05 5.65 -4.72
N LEU A 156 8.31 6.81 -5.34
CA LEU A 156 9.59 7.51 -5.27
C LEU A 156 9.98 7.81 -3.82
N CYS A 157 9.08 8.41 -3.03
CA CYS A 157 9.30 8.64 -1.61
C CYS A 157 9.57 7.34 -0.86
N SER A 158 8.81 6.27 -1.15
CA SER A 158 8.97 4.98 -0.48
C SER A 158 10.31 4.35 -0.80
N GLU A 159 10.72 4.31 -2.07
CA GLU A 159 12.03 3.80 -2.51
C GLU A 159 13.18 4.69 -2.02
N LEU A 160 12.97 6.01 -1.92
CA LEU A 160 13.94 6.97 -1.41
C LEU A 160 14.11 6.84 0.11
N ILE A 161 13.00 6.79 0.85
CA ILE A 161 12.96 6.50 2.29
C ILE A 161 13.60 5.14 2.55
N TRP A 162 13.33 4.15 1.70
CA TRP A 162 13.93 2.83 1.76
C TRP A 162 15.46 2.89 1.58
N SER A 163 15.96 3.51 0.51
CA SER A 163 17.41 3.67 0.29
C SER A 163 18.11 4.47 1.41
N LEU A 164 17.43 5.48 1.96
CA LEU A 164 17.94 6.25 3.11
C LEU A 164 17.95 5.43 4.39
N CYS A 165 16.90 4.64 4.60
CA CYS A 165 16.76 3.74 5.73
C CYS A 165 17.75 2.60 5.67
N GLU A 166 18.06 2.11 4.47
CA GLU A 166 19.06 1.08 4.24
C GLU A 166 20.47 1.60 4.50
N ALA A 167 20.84 2.76 3.94
CA ALA A 167 22.17 3.36 4.10
C ALA A 167 22.43 3.89 5.52
N ASN A 168 21.39 4.33 6.24
CA ASN A 168 21.50 4.88 7.60
C ASN A 168 20.84 4.01 8.68
N ALA A 169 20.56 2.74 8.39
CA ALA A 169 19.79 1.82 9.25
C ALA A 169 20.24 1.82 10.71
N GLY A 170 21.56 1.90 10.95
CA GLY A 170 22.14 1.91 12.30
C GLY A 170 21.92 3.19 13.11
N ARG A 171 21.41 4.27 12.52
CA ARG A 171 21.19 5.58 13.17
C ARG A 171 19.72 5.92 13.38
N ILE A 172 18.80 5.11 12.86
CA ILE A 172 17.37 5.36 12.90
C ILE A 172 16.82 4.94 14.27
N LYS A 173 16.28 5.92 15.01
CA LYS A 173 15.75 5.71 16.36
C LYS A 173 14.28 5.29 16.37
N ASN A 174 13.50 5.73 15.39
CA ASN A 174 12.08 5.44 15.23
C ASN A 174 11.78 5.21 13.74
N LEU A 175 11.06 4.14 13.41
CA LEU A 175 10.69 3.78 12.05
C LEU A 175 9.25 3.28 12.03
N THR A 176 8.38 3.97 11.28
CA THR A 176 6.97 3.59 11.11
C THR A 176 6.79 3.00 9.72
N ILE A 177 6.33 1.75 9.65
CA ILE A 177 6.26 0.98 8.41
C ILE A 177 4.79 0.68 8.08
N PRO A 178 4.29 1.03 6.88
CA PRO A 178 2.98 0.57 6.41
C PRO A 178 2.93 -0.97 6.28
N ILE A 179 1.85 -1.61 6.72
CA ILE A 179 1.70 -3.08 6.66
C ILE A 179 1.88 -3.63 5.23
N MET A 180 1.46 -2.89 4.22
CA MET A 180 1.65 -3.28 2.81
C MET A 180 3.12 -3.42 2.40
N ASP A 181 4.02 -2.75 3.11
CA ASP A 181 5.46 -2.77 2.83
C ASP A 181 6.20 -3.79 3.72
N ILE A 182 5.51 -4.47 4.63
CA ILE A 182 6.15 -5.35 5.64
C ILE A 182 7.03 -6.43 5.00
N SER A 183 6.62 -6.96 3.84
CA SER A 183 7.38 -7.96 3.07
C SER A 183 8.70 -7.42 2.52
N ARG A 184 8.81 -6.12 2.23
CA ARG A 184 10.06 -5.45 1.84
C ARG A 184 11.01 -5.39 3.05
N TYR A 185 10.47 -5.03 4.23
CA TYR A 185 11.23 -4.95 5.49
C TYR A 185 11.70 -6.30 6.03
N VAL A 186 11.08 -7.42 5.63
CA VAL A 186 11.55 -8.78 5.98
C VAL A 186 13.02 -8.98 5.58
N SER A 187 13.46 -8.40 4.45
CA SER A 187 14.85 -8.47 4.00
C SER A 187 15.83 -7.64 4.84
N MET A 188 15.35 -6.61 5.55
CA MET A 188 16.13 -5.79 6.48
C MET A 188 16.17 -6.37 7.90
N ILE A 189 15.29 -7.31 8.26
CA ILE A 189 15.25 -7.95 9.60
C ILE A 189 16.64 -8.41 10.08
N PRO A 190 17.51 -9.02 9.23
CA PRO A 190 18.86 -9.39 9.67
C PRO A 190 19.77 -8.21 10.04
N ARG A 191 19.59 -7.03 9.43
CA ARG A 191 20.36 -5.79 9.70
C ARG A 191 19.74 -4.95 10.81
N LEU A 192 18.41 -4.99 10.93
CA LEU A 192 17.66 -4.52 12.10
C LEU A 192 17.99 -5.33 13.36
N LYS A 193 18.77 -6.43 13.31
CA LYS A 193 19.31 -7.10 14.50
C LYS A 193 20.07 -6.15 15.45
N VAL A 194 20.60 -5.03 14.96
CA VAL A 194 21.20 -3.99 15.82
C VAL A 194 20.13 -3.21 16.59
N LEU A 195 18.95 -2.98 16.02
CA LEU A 195 17.80 -2.33 16.66
C LEU A 195 16.95 -3.32 17.47
N SER A 196 16.84 -4.58 17.04
CA SER A 196 16.20 -5.65 17.81
C SER A 196 16.94 -5.90 19.12
N LYS A 197 18.24 -5.62 19.20
CA LYS A 197 19.00 -5.63 20.47
C LYS A 197 18.65 -4.47 21.40
N SER A 198 18.17 -3.35 20.88
CA SER A 198 17.95 -2.09 21.62
C SER A 198 16.54 -1.96 22.18
N VAL A 199 15.56 -2.62 21.54
CA VAL A 199 14.17 -2.59 21.95
C VAL A 199 13.95 -3.75 22.94
N PRO A 200 13.64 -3.48 24.22
CA PRO A 200 13.38 -4.56 25.18
C PRO A 200 12.12 -5.33 24.75
N PRO A 201 12.07 -6.66 24.97
CA PRO A 201 10.86 -7.44 24.70
C PRO A 201 9.70 -6.86 25.50
N LEU A 202 8.48 -7.00 24.98
CA LEU A 202 7.31 -6.61 25.76
C LEU A 202 7.23 -7.50 26.99
N ILE A 203 7.31 -6.87 28.16
CA ILE A 203 7.21 -7.58 29.43
C ILE A 203 5.73 -7.76 29.72
N LYS A 204 5.23 -8.98 29.56
CA LYS A 204 3.87 -9.38 29.93
C LYS A 204 2.78 -8.49 29.30
N PRO A 205 2.81 -8.25 27.98
CA PRO A 205 1.79 -7.43 27.33
C PRO A 205 0.41 -8.07 27.52
N THR A 206 -0.57 -7.26 27.92
CA THR A 206 -1.98 -7.70 28.03
C THR A 206 -2.80 -7.41 26.78
N ALA A 207 -2.28 -6.58 25.88
CA ALA A 207 -2.86 -6.26 24.58
C ALA A 207 -1.74 -6.00 23.56
N LEU A 208 -1.95 -6.38 22.29
CA LEU A 208 -1.16 -5.93 21.15
C LEU A 208 -1.97 -4.89 20.38
N ASN A 209 -1.46 -3.66 20.28
CA ASN A 209 -2.14 -2.52 19.67
C ASN A 209 -1.12 -1.61 18.95
N ASP A 210 -1.59 -0.54 18.34
CA ASP A 210 -0.74 0.38 17.56
C ASP A 210 0.44 0.96 18.36
N GLN A 211 0.31 1.02 19.69
CA GLN A 211 1.32 1.58 20.56
C GLN A 211 2.49 0.61 20.82
N ASN A 212 2.27 -0.70 20.69
CA ASN A 212 3.29 -1.70 21.05
C ASN A 212 3.56 -2.77 19.98
N TRP A 213 2.85 -2.71 18.84
CA TRP A 213 3.03 -3.64 17.73
C TRP A 213 4.48 -3.68 17.23
N ILE A 214 5.11 -2.51 17.15
CA ILE A 214 6.51 -2.37 16.71
C ILE A 214 7.46 -3.02 17.72
N GLN A 215 7.18 -2.89 19.02
CA GLN A 215 7.99 -3.48 20.09
C GLN A 215 7.87 -5.02 20.10
N PHE A 216 6.66 -5.54 19.90
CA PHE A 216 6.43 -6.97 19.71
C PHE A 216 7.18 -7.51 18.49
N ALA A 217 7.02 -6.86 17.34
CA ALA A 217 7.64 -7.28 16.08
C ALA A 217 9.18 -7.28 16.14
N ALA A 218 9.78 -6.45 17.00
CA ALA A 218 11.23 -6.42 17.20
C ALA A 218 11.77 -7.67 17.92
N LYS A 219 10.99 -8.27 18.82
CA LYS A 219 11.39 -9.43 19.64
C LYS A 219 10.22 -10.40 19.89
N PRO A 220 9.64 -11.01 18.84
CA PRO A 220 8.47 -11.85 18.99
C PRO A 220 8.76 -13.12 19.78
N GLN A 221 9.98 -13.67 19.66
CA GLN A 221 10.40 -14.88 20.37
C GLN A 221 10.79 -14.65 21.84
N GLU A 222 11.12 -13.41 22.21
CA GLU A 222 11.47 -13.06 23.60
C GLU A 222 10.29 -12.40 24.35
N THR A 223 9.22 -12.07 23.64
CA THR A 223 8.01 -11.51 24.24
C THR A 223 7.13 -12.64 24.76
N ASP A 224 6.89 -12.65 26.06
CA ASP A 224 5.94 -13.58 26.67
C ASP A 224 4.51 -13.19 26.29
N LEU A 225 3.96 -13.90 25.31
CA LEU A 225 2.62 -13.69 24.79
C LEU A 225 1.53 -14.38 25.62
N SER A 226 1.88 -15.16 26.65
CA SER A 226 0.91 -15.92 27.45
C SER A 226 -0.14 -15.04 28.15
N LEU A 227 0.16 -13.75 28.29
CA LEU A 227 -0.69 -12.77 28.96
C LEU A 227 -1.45 -11.85 28.01
N VAL A 228 -1.22 -11.94 26.70
CA VAL A 228 -1.93 -11.13 25.69
C VAL A 228 -3.38 -11.59 25.61
N LYS A 229 -4.31 -10.66 25.82
CA LYS A 229 -5.76 -10.92 25.83
C LYS A 229 -6.46 -10.33 24.60
N SER A 230 -5.94 -9.25 24.04
CA SER A 230 -6.56 -8.57 22.89
C SER A 230 -5.52 -8.17 21.84
N ILE A 231 -5.93 -8.23 20.57
CA ILE A 231 -5.14 -7.82 19.43
C ILE A 231 -5.99 -6.81 18.63
N GLY A 232 -5.54 -5.56 18.59
CA GLY A 232 -6.21 -4.48 17.86
C GLY A 232 -5.35 -3.99 16.71
N ALA A 233 -5.88 -4.07 15.48
CA ALA A 233 -5.31 -3.40 14.32
C ALA A 233 -6.14 -2.14 14.04
N SER A 234 -5.59 -0.94 14.28
CA SER A 234 -6.26 0.32 13.98
C SER A 234 -6.09 0.77 12.53
N PRO A 235 -7.04 1.53 11.98
CA PRO A 235 -6.96 2.08 10.64
C PRO A 235 -6.12 3.36 10.60
N PHE A 236 -4.79 3.26 10.66
CA PHE A 236 -3.92 4.37 10.20
C PHE A 236 -3.80 4.41 8.66
N MET A 237 -4.88 4.04 7.95
CA MET A 237 -4.87 3.66 6.52
C MET A 237 -5.83 4.47 5.63
N SER A 238 -6.37 5.61 6.07
CA SER A 238 -7.36 6.38 5.31
C SER A 238 -6.81 7.20 4.11
N SER A 239 -5.50 7.17 3.84
CA SER A 239 -4.88 8.01 2.80
C SER A 239 -4.11 7.24 1.70
N ILE A 240 -4.25 5.92 1.60
CA ILE A 240 -3.21 5.08 0.96
C ILE A 240 -3.70 4.21 -0.22
N GLY A 241 -4.94 4.35 -0.69
CA GLY A 241 -5.50 3.43 -1.69
C GLY A 241 -5.38 3.87 -3.15
N LYS A 242 -4.21 3.80 -3.82
CA LYS A 242 -4.08 3.83 -5.31
C LYS A 242 -2.84 3.10 -5.89
N LEU A 243 -2.61 1.83 -5.54
CA LEU A 243 -1.65 0.94 -6.25
C LEU A 243 -2.32 -0.40 -6.59
N ARG A 244 -2.65 -0.59 -7.87
CA ARG A 244 -3.61 -1.58 -8.38
C ARG A 244 -3.13 -3.01 -8.74
N PRO A 245 -1.84 -3.41 -8.84
CA PRO A 245 -1.53 -4.78 -9.24
C PRO A 245 -0.89 -5.70 -8.17
N PHE A 246 -0.71 -5.25 -6.92
CA PHE A 246 -0.04 -6.06 -5.88
C PHE A 246 -0.94 -6.60 -4.76
N PHE A 247 -2.24 -6.29 -4.80
CA PHE A 247 -3.19 -6.84 -3.82
C PHE A 247 -3.77 -8.14 -4.31
N GLN A 248 -3.22 -9.26 -3.85
CA GLN A 248 -3.99 -10.50 -3.80
C GLN A 248 -5.18 -10.32 -2.83
N PRO A 249 -6.36 -10.91 -3.13
CA PRO A 249 -7.62 -10.71 -2.43
C PRO A 249 -7.67 -11.43 -1.07
N ALA A 250 -6.65 -11.25 -0.25
CA ALA A 250 -6.42 -12.00 0.97
C ALA A 250 -6.59 -11.14 2.23
N PHE A 251 -7.47 -10.13 2.23
CA PHE A 251 -7.64 -9.23 3.40
C PHE A 251 -8.06 -9.97 4.69
N GLY A 252 -8.74 -11.11 4.57
CA GLY A 252 -9.07 -11.94 5.73
C GLY A 252 -8.00 -12.99 6.06
N ARG A 253 -7.00 -13.20 5.19
CA ARG A 253 -5.90 -14.13 5.47
C ARG A 253 -5.07 -13.69 6.68
N GLN A 254 -4.85 -12.39 6.86
CA GLN A 254 -4.13 -11.90 8.03
C GLN A 254 -4.88 -12.22 9.33
N ILE A 255 -6.22 -12.23 9.32
CA ILE A 255 -6.99 -12.67 10.49
C ILE A 255 -6.75 -14.16 10.75
N ASN A 256 -6.74 -14.99 9.69
CA ASN A 256 -6.45 -16.41 9.84
C ASN A 256 -5.05 -16.62 10.42
N ASP A 257 -4.03 -15.93 9.91
CA ASP A 257 -2.66 -16.02 10.40
C ASP A 257 -2.57 -15.65 11.90
N VAL A 258 -3.31 -14.63 12.34
CA VAL A 258 -3.39 -14.24 13.75
C VAL A 258 -4.15 -15.28 14.58
N ALA A 259 -5.29 -15.76 14.10
CA ALA A 259 -6.06 -16.80 14.79
C ALA A 259 -5.23 -18.08 14.98
N LEU A 260 -4.47 -18.49 13.96
CA LEU A 260 -3.57 -19.65 14.01
C LEU A 260 -2.39 -19.42 14.96
N ALA A 261 -1.71 -18.28 14.85
CA ALA A 261 -0.54 -17.97 15.68
C ALA A 261 -0.88 -17.85 17.17
N PHE A 262 -2.09 -17.39 17.50
CA PHE A 262 -2.50 -17.08 18.87
C PHE A 262 -3.67 -17.95 19.38
N GLY A 263 -3.96 -19.08 18.71
CA GLY A 263 -5.14 -19.92 18.96
C GLY A 263 -5.50 -20.12 20.43
N THR A 264 -4.51 -20.53 21.23
CA THR A 264 -4.73 -20.86 22.64
C THR A 264 -4.92 -19.67 23.57
N THR A 265 -4.51 -18.46 23.17
CA THR A 265 -4.49 -17.27 24.05
C THR A 265 -5.44 -16.16 23.61
N LEU A 266 -5.84 -16.16 22.34
CA LEU A 266 -6.62 -15.09 21.72
C LEU A 266 -8.02 -15.00 22.33
N LYS A 267 -8.38 -13.84 22.90
CA LYS A 267 -9.72 -13.60 23.49
C LYS A 267 -10.55 -12.58 22.74
N ASP A 268 -9.93 -11.72 21.95
CA ASP A 268 -10.60 -10.63 21.23
C ASP A 268 -9.97 -10.46 19.85
N ILE A 269 -10.78 -10.61 18.80
CA ILE A 269 -10.43 -10.32 17.41
C ILE A 269 -11.30 -9.17 16.93
N ARG A 270 -10.65 -8.11 16.43
CA ARG A 270 -11.33 -6.97 15.79
C ARG A 270 -10.72 -6.65 14.44
N ALA A 271 -11.55 -6.56 13.43
CA ALA A 271 -11.17 -6.08 12.11
C ALA A 271 -12.17 -5.05 11.60
N SER A 272 -11.68 -3.95 11.07
CA SER A 272 -12.51 -2.90 10.49
C SER A 272 -11.96 -2.39 9.17
N GLY A 273 -12.80 -2.34 8.14
CA GLY A 273 -12.53 -1.71 6.86
C GLY A 273 -13.43 -0.49 6.68
N ASP A 274 -12.84 0.70 6.71
CA ASP A 274 -13.54 1.95 6.47
C ASP A 274 -13.72 2.28 4.99
N ARG A 275 -14.65 3.20 4.70
CA ARG A 275 -15.09 3.55 3.34
C ARG A 275 -13.90 3.92 2.46
N TRP A 276 -13.69 3.09 1.45
CA TRP A 276 -12.97 3.50 0.25
C TRP A 276 -13.93 4.42 -0.53
N ARG A 277 -13.46 5.58 -1.00
CA ARG A 277 -14.27 6.40 -1.91
C ARG A 277 -14.56 5.56 -3.15
N GLU A 278 -15.83 5.52 -3.54
CA GLU A 278 -16.38 4.91 -4.76
C GLU A 278 -15.56 3.73 -5.29
N LEU A 279 -15.76 2.56 -4.67
CA LEU A 279 -15.27 1.31 -5.25
C LEU A 279 -15.86 1.17 -6.65
N THR A 280 -14.98 0.96 -7.63
CA THR A 280 -15.36 0.56 -8.97
C THR A 280 -16.19 -0.74 -8.92
N ASP A 281 -17.00 -1.00 -9.94
CA ASP A 281 -17.83 -2.23 -9.97
C ASP A 281 -17.01 -3.51 -9.86
N VAL A 282 -15.74 -3.48 -10.27
CA VAL A 282 -14.78 -4.59 -10.08
C VAL A 282 -14.40 -4.74 -8.60
N GLU A 283 -14.21 -3.63 -7.88
CA GLU A 283 -13.87 -3.64 -6.46
C GLU A 283 -15.06 -4.03 -5.58
N LYS A 284 -16.31 -3.82 -6.03
CA LYS A 284 -17.50 -4.37 -5.37
C LYS A 284 -17.52 -5.90 -5.34
N GLN A 285 -16.75 -6.56 -6.21
CA GLN A 285 -16.60 -8.02 -6.21
C GLN A 285 -15.52 -8.51 -5.23
N LEU A 286 -14.73 -7.62 -4.62
CA LEU A 286 -13.76 -8.03 -3.61
C LEU A 286 -14.50 -8.61 -2.41
N ARG A 287 -13.93 -9.68 -1.86
CA ARG A 287 -14.47 -10.40 -0.71
C ARG A 287 -13.47 -10.39 0.42
N PHE A 288 -13.96 -10.14 1.62
CA PHE A 288 -13.23 -10.29 2.85
C PHE A 288 -13.48 -11.70 3.39
N SER A 289 -12.62 -12.64 3.04
CA SER A 289 -12.79 -14.05 3.39
C SER A 289 -12.00 -14.46 4.64
N VAL A 290 -12.71 -14.98 5.63
CA VAL A 290 -12.14 -15.52 6.88
C VAL A 290 -12.32 -17.03 6.86
N GLY A 291 -11.24 -17.78 7.07
CA GLY A 291 -11.20 -19.26 7.09
C GLY A 291 -11.40 -19.99 5.76
N GLU A 292 -11.32 -19.31 4.61
CA GLU A 292 -11.57 -19.96 3.29
C GLU A 292 -10.52 -21.02 2.93
N ASP A 293 -9.24 -20.80 3.32
CA ASP A 293 -8.14 -21.73 3.03
C ASP A 293 -7.91 -22.78 4.14
N GLU A 294 -8.25 -22.45 5.38
CA GLU A 294 -8.05 -23.31 6.55
C GLU A 294 -9.30 -23.26 7.44
N PRO A 295 -10.13 -24.33 7.41
CA PRO A 295 -11.52 -24.27 7.87
C PRO A 295 -11.71 -24.25 9.40
N CYS A 296 -10.63 -24.47 10.18
CA CYS A 296 -10.74 -24.79 11.59
C CYS A 296 -9.84 -23.88 12.45
N TRP A 297 -10.44 -22.82 12.98
CA TRP A 297 -9.83 -22.06 14.08
C TRP A 297 -9.94 -22.85 15.38
N GLU A 298 -8.80 -23.22 15.95
CA GLU A 298 -8.71 -23.69 17.33
C GLU A 298 -8.47 -22.51 18.28
N VAL A 299 -9.48 -21.66 18.44
CA VAL A 299 -9.43 -20.46 19.30
C VAL A 299 -10.36 -20.58 20.52
N PRO A 300 -10.17 -21.57 21.42
CA PRO A 300 -11.12 -21.88 22.48
C PRO A 300 -11.29 -20.78 23.53
N GLN A 301 -10.38 -19.79 23.57
CA GLN A 301 -10.44 -18.66 24.50
C GLN A 301 -11.11 -17.42 23.90
N LEU A 302 -11.52 -17.46 22.62
CA LEU A 302 -12.11 -16.32 21.94
C LEU A 302 -13.46 -15.97 22.54
N SER A 303 -13.56 -14.74 23.06
CA SER A 303 -14.75 -14.21 23.73
C SER A 303 -15.44 -13.11 22.92
N ASN A 304 -14.67 -12.31 22.18
CA ASN A 304 -15.17 -11.23 21.34
C ASN A 304 -14.73 -11.43 19.89
N PHE A 305 -15.70 -11.46 18.97
CA PHE A 305 -15.44 -11.54 17.54
C PHE A 305 -16.14 -10.39 16.81
N VAL A 306 -15.35 -9.42 16.34
CA VAL A 306 -15.82 -8.18 15.73
C VAL A 306 -15.24 -8.00 14.32
N ILE A 307 -16.07 -8.02 13.29
CA ILE A 307 -15.66 -7.70 11.92
C ILE A 307 -16.63 -6.66 11.35
N LYS A 308 -16.10 -5.52 10.92
CA LYS A 308 -16.89 -4.43 10.36
C LYS A 308 -16.32 -4.01 9.01
N MET A 309 -17.01 -4.32 7.92
CA MET A 309 -16.62 -3.90 6.58
C MET A 309 -17.69 -2.97 6.01
N ASN A 310 -17.35 -1.71 5.78
CA ASN A 310 -18.34 -0.74 5.28
C ASN A 310 -18.48 -0.74 3.75
N CYS A 311 -17.68 -1.53 3.04
CA CYS A 311 -17.55 -1.43 1.59
C CYS A 311 -17.17 -2.75 0.88
N ILE A 312 -16.88 -3.81 1.63
CA ILE A 312 -16.47 -5.12 1.10
C ILE A 312 -17.38 -6.17 1.72
N LEU A 313 -17.85 -7.14 0.92
CA LEU A 313 -18.68 -8.24 1.41
C LEU A 313 -17.84 -9.19 2.28
N ILE A 314 -18.41 -9.62 3.41
CA ILE A 314 -17.74 -10.56 4.31
C ILE A 314 -18.14 -11.99 3.93
N ARG A 315 -17.14 -12.87 3.82
CA ARG A 315 -17.32 -14.31 3.80
C ARG A 315 -16.64 -14.92 5.02
N ILE A 316 -17.38 -15.69 5.79
CA ILE A 316 -16.86 -16.43 6.93
C ILE A 316 -17.08 -17.91 6.62
N HIS A 317 -16.02 -18.70 6.77
CA HIS A 317 -16.10 -20.14 6.64
C HIS A 317 -17.15 -20.70 7.62
N PRO A 318 -18.04 -21.61 7.18
CA PRO A 318 -19.17 -22.10 7.99
C PRO A 318 -18.79 -22.59 9.40
N ASP A 319 -17.60 -23.16 9.53
CA ASP A 319 -17.16 -23.85 10.74
C ASP A 319 -16.38 -22.95 11.71
N ILE A 320 -15.99 -21.72 11.34
CA ILE A 320 -15.12 -20.86 12.18
C ILE A 320 -15.69 -20.68 13.58
N ILE A 321 -16.99 -20.43 13.68
CA ILE A 321 -17.63 -20.08 14.95
C ILE A 321 -17.82 -21.33 15.82
N SER A 322 -17.87 -22.53 15.22
CA SER A 322 -18.06 -23.80 15.94
C SER A 322 -16.90 -24.13 16.90
N GLY A 323 -15.67 -23.68 16.57
CA GLY A 323 -14.49 -23.84 17.44
C GLY A 323 -14.43 -22.89 18.63
N CYS A 324 -15.34 -21.90 18.71
CA CYS A 324 -15.23 -20.75 19.60
C CYS A 324 -16.26 -20.77 20.73
N ARG A 325 -16.28 -21.83 21.55
CA ARG A 325 -17.33 -22.09 22.58
C ARG A 325 -17.48 -21.01 23.66
N ARG A 326 -16.46 -20.17 23.85
CA ARG A 326 -16.42 -19.08 24.84
C ARG A 326 -16.84 -17.71 24.30
N LEU A 327 -17.36 -17.65 23.06
CA LEU A 327 -17.83 -16.41 22.48
C LEU A 327 -18.99 -15.85 23.31
N THR A 328 -18.80 -14.64 23.82
CA THR A 328 -19.82 -13.87 24.53
C THR A 328 -20.42 -12.80 23.61
N ARG A 329 -19.65 -12.32 22.63
CA ARG A 329 -20.08 -11.27 21.71
C ARG A 329 -19.65 -11.56 20.27
N ILE A 330 -20.61 -11.50 19.36
CA ILE A 330 -20.41 -11.53 17.91
C ILE A 330 -20.95 -10.24 17.32
N PHE A 331 -20.11 -9.51 16.57
CA PHE A 331 -20.49 -8.33 15.81
C PHE A 331 -19.93 -8.43 14.41
N ILE A 332 -20.76 -8.73 13.40
CA ILE A 332 -20.30 -8.90 12.03
C ILE A 332 -21.20 -8.08 11.11
N ARG A 333 -20.61 -7.10 10.42
CA ARG A 333 -21.33 -6.19 9.53
C ARG A 333 -20.63 -6.07 8.20
N ASP A 334 -21.38 -6.23 7.11
CA ASP A 334 -20.94 -5.89 5.77
C ASP A 334 -21.93 -4.93 5.07
N PRO A 335 -21.62 -4.39 3.87
CA PRO A 335 -22.46 -3.38 3.22
C PRO A 335 -23.60 -3.97 2.40
N ARG A 336 -23.92 -5.25 2.53
CA ARG A 336 -24.90 -5.90 1.65
C ARG A 336 -26.31 -5.35 1.87
N GLU A 337 -26.90 -4.85 0.79
CA GLU A 337 -28.26 -4.30 0.79
C GLU A 337 -29.28 -5.28 0.18
N GLU A 338 -28.84 -6.13 -0.76
CA GLU A 338 -29.72 -7.02 -1.50
C GLU A 338 -29.48 -8.51 -1.18
N TYR A 339 -30.57 -9.25 -1.10
CA TYR A 339 -30.56 -10.69 -0.87
C TYR A 339 -30.27 -11.46 -2.18
N ARG A 340 -29.24 -12.31 -2.19
CA ARG A 340 -29.00 -13.25 -3.30
C ARG A 340 -28.65 -14.64 -2.73
N LEU A 341 -29.47 -15.63 -3.06
CA LEU A 341 -29.40 -17.00 -2.50
C LEU A 341 -28.13 -17.75 -2.91
N ASP A 342 -27.62 -17.48 -4.10
CA ASP A 342 -26.45 -18.12 -4.70
C ASP A 342 -25.14 -17.79 -3.98
N GLU A 343 -25.13 -16.72 -3.19
CA GLU A 343 -23.96 -16.27 -2.45
C GLU A 343 -23.96 -16.72 -0.98
N VAL A 344 -25.03 -17.38 -0.53
CA VAL A 344 -25.25 -17.80 0.86
C VAL A 344 -24.45 -19.07 1.17
N ALA A 345 -23.40 -18.93 1.98
CA ALA A 345 -22.72 -20.05 2.62
C ALA A 345 -23.30 -20.21 4.03
N ARG A 346 -24.30 -21.09 4.20
CA ARG A 346 -24.91 -21.34 5.51
C ARG A 346 -23.84 -21.79 6.51
N TRP A 347 -23.81 -21.15 7.66
CA TRP A 347 -22.93 -21.53 8.76
C TRP A 347 -23.37 -22.87 9.32
N THR A 348 -22.42 -23.66 9.83
CA THR A 348 -22.81 -24.84 10.59
C THR A 348 -23.34 -24.40 11.95
N PRO A 349 -24.39 -25.04 12.49
CA PRO A 349 -24.86 -24.77 13.84
C PRO A 349 -23.71 -24.86 14.85
N ALA A 350 -23.49 -23.79 15.62
CA ALA A 350 -22.43 -23.73 16.61
C ALA A 350 -22.98 -23.86 18.04
N GLU A 351 -22.23 -24.53 18.92
CA GLU A 351 -22.54 -24.59 20.35
C GLU A 351 -21.89 -23.39 21.08
N LEU A 352 -22.69 -22.35 21.37
CA LEU A 352 -22.24 -21.09 21.97
C LEU A 352 -22.92 -20.81 23.32
N PRO A 353 -22.68 -21.62 24.36
CA PRO A 353 -23.37 -21.49 25.65
C PRO A 353 -23.11 -20.16 26.38
N GLU A 354 -21.98 -19.50 26.10
CA GLU A 354 -21.60 -18.23 26.71
C GLU A 354 -22.06 -16.99 25.91
N LEU A 355 -22.77 -17.15 24.78
CA LEU A 355 -23.14 -16.02 23.93
C LEU A 355 -24.20 -15.13 24.61
N ILE A 356 -23.86 -13.84 24.76
CA ILE A 356 -24.70 -12.81 25.36
C ILE A 356 -25.27 -11.88 24.28
N SER A 357 -24.45 -11.50 23.30
CA SER A 357 -24.80 -10.50 22.29
C SER A 357 -24.43 -10.96 20.88
N LEU A 358 -25.42 -10.90 19.99
CA LEU A 358 -25.27 -11.17 18.56
C LEU A 358 -25.77 -9.97 17.76
N TYR A 359 -24.86 -9.37 17.00
CA TYR A 359 -25.16 -8.35 16.00
C TYR A 359 -24.64 -8.82 14.65
N ILE A 360 -25.54 -9.04 13.70
CA ILE A 360 -25.18 -9.44 12.34
C ILE A 360 -25.95 -8.61 11.32
N GLU A 361 -25.23 -7.98 10.39
CA GLU A 361 -25.78 -7.11 9.35
C GLU A 361 -25.24 -7.51 7.97
N GLY A 362 -26.13 -7.64 6.99
CA GLY A 362 -25.76 -7.93 5.59
C GLY A 362 -25.57 -9.43 5.30
N THR A 363 -24.51 -9.83 4.58
CA THR A 363 -24.25 -11.26 4.25
C THR A 363 -24.22 -12.18 5.49
N PRO A 364 -23.59 -11.80 6.61
CA PRO A 364 -23.59 -12.60 7.85
C PRO A 364 -24.99 -12.91 8.38
N ALA A 365 -25.93 -11.95 8.27
CA ALA A 365 -27.31 -12.14 8.74
C ALA A 365 -28.03 -13.25 7.96
N ILE A 366 -27.69 -13.40 6.67
CA ILE A 366 -28.27 -14.42 5.79
C ILE A 366 -27.61 -15.79 6.00
N CYS A 367 -26.31 -15.81 6.30
CA CYS A 367 -25.53 -17.03 6.45
C CYS A 367 -25.70 -17.68 7.83
N PHE A 368 -26.11 -16.92 8.85
CA PHE A 368 -26.26 -17.39 10.21
C PHE A 368 -27.30 -18.52 10.33
N ASP A 369 -26.89 -19.63 10.94
CA ASP A 369 -27.79 -20.75 11.21
C ASP A 369 -28.51 -20.56 12.55
N PRO A 370 -29.85 -20.52 12.55
CA PRO A 370 -30.64 -20.26 13.76
C PRO A 370 -30.52 -21.35 14.83
N ASP A 371 -30.11 -22.58 14.47
CA ASP A 371 -29.93 -23.66 15.44
C ASP A 371 -28.77 -23.38 16.42
N THR A 372 -27.85 -22.48 16.05
CA THR A 372 -26.83 -21.94 16.95
C THR A 372 -27.45 -21.39 18.23
N LEU A 373 -28.61 -20.72 18.14
CA LEU A 373 -29.30 -20.10 19.28
C LEU A 373 -29.92 -21.12 20.25
N LYS A 374 -30.08 -22.39 19.86
CA LYS A 374 -30.59 -23.43 20.78
C LYS A 374 -29.64 -23.69 21.95
N SER A 375 -28.35 -23.41 21.74
CA SER A 375 -27.30 -23.62 22.75
C SER A 375 -27.01 -22.39 23.61
N THR A 376 -27.51 -21.21 23.25
CA THR A 376 -27.13 -19.92 23.84
C THR A 376 -27.97 -19.60 25.08
N LEU A 377 -27.64 -20.22 26.22
CA LEU A 377 -28.44 -20.11 27.46
C LEU A 377 -28.41 -18.70 28.10
N ASN A 378 -27.37 -17.91 27.85
CA ASN A 378 -27.15 -16.58 28.44
C ASN A 378 -27.47 -15.42 27.48
N PHE A 379 -28.28 -15.68 26.46
CA PHE A 379 -28.49 -14.74 25.36
C PHE A 379 -29.40 -13.58 25.75
N GLU A 380 -28.89 -12.35 25.66
CA GLU A 380 -29.60 -11.14 26.09
C GLU A 380 -30.01 -10.25 24.92
N THR A 381 -29.15 -10.09 23.91
CA THR A 381 -29.36 -9.13 22.83
C THR A 381 -29.13 -9.75 21.46
N MET A 382 -30.13 -9.59 20.59
CA MET A 382 -30.08 -10.00 19.20
C MET A 382 -30.46 -8.84 18.29
N GLU A 383 -29.56 -8.52 17.36
CA GLU A 383 -29.86 -7.61 16.27
C GLU A 383 -29.45 -8.27 14.96
N MET A 384 -30.45 -8.54 14.11
CA MET A 384 -30.25 -9.01 12.75
C MET A 384 -30.87 -7.98 11.83
N THR A 385 -30.02 -7.32 11.03
CA THR A 385 -30.47 -6.30 10.10
C THR A 385 -30.00 -6.62 8.69
N MET A 386 -30.83 -6.30 7.71
CA MET A 386 -30.35 -6.06 6.36
C MET A 386 -30.22 -4.55 6.24
N ASN A 387 -29.14 -4.09 5.62
CA ASN A 387 -29.00 -2.67 5.31
C ASN A 387 -29.99 -2.35 4.20
N THR A 388 -31.27 -2.21 4.55
CA THR A 388 -32.24 -1.57 3.68
C THR A 388 -31.77 -0.13 3.63
N THR A 389 -31.08 0.23 2.56
CA THR A 389 -30.71 1.61 2.26
C THR A 389 -31.90 2.44 2.69
N ARG A 390 -31.70 3.36 3.66
CA ARG A 390 -32.71 4.36 3.99
C ARG A 390 -33.07 4.95 2.65
N ALA A 391 -34.21 4.55 2.08
CA ALA A 391 -34.72 5.12 0.86
C ALA A 391 -34.65 6.61 1.12
N ALA A 392 -33.77 7.30 0.38
CA ALA A 392 -33.56 8.72 0.57
C ALA A 392 -34.95 9.32 0.58
N SER A 393 -35.41 9.76 1.75
CA SER A 393 -36.74 10.30 1.89
C SER A 393 -36.74 11.50 0.94
N PRO A 394 -37.64 11.53 -0.05
CA PRO A 394 -37.55 12.44 -1.18
C PRO A 394 -37.50 13.91 -0.77
#